data_AF-A0A7S9D9S5-F1
#
_entry.id   AF-A0A7S9D9S5-F1
#
_cell.length_a   1.000
_cell.length_b   1.000
_cell.length_c   1.000
_cell.angle_alpha   90.00
_cell.angle_beta   90.00
_cell.angle_gamma   90.00
#
_symmetry.space_group_name_H-M   'P 1'
#
loop_
_entity.id
_entity.type
_entity.pdbx_description
1 polymer ?
#
loop_
_entity_poly.entity_id
_entity_poly.type
_entity_poly.pdbx_seq_one_letter_code
_entity_poly.pdbx_strand_id
1 'polypeptide(L)'
;MTHPLLTALAQARLREAPIFVRWCELNNLIACPAAPASVARFVTDCASLGMSRLWPAVQDISRMHASLGLADPTLGGTAATAISKIAAVAPPRSWPAEFKQLFGTLPYDIQMYLASHETQRERALRRAQNEAASARQKLAEREVQLKDAKTHGDEAATNDKA
;
A
#
# COMPACT_ATOMS: atom_id res chain seq x y z
N MET A 1 -16.01 47.41 11.61
CA MET A 1 -14.62 47.56 11.13
C MET A 1 -13.76 46.58 11.91
N THR A 2 -13.24 45.54 11.27
CA THR A 2 -12.33 44.57 11.91
C THR A 2 -10.96 45.22 12.10
N HIS A 3 -10.40 45.11 13.31
CA HIS A 3 -9.14 45.75 13.68
C HIS A 3 -7.96 45.13 12.90
N PRO A 4 -7.06 45.93 12.29
CA PRO A 4 -6.00 45.43 11.41
C PRO A 4 -5.07 44.41 12.07
N LEU A 5 -4.79 44.54 13.37
CA LEU A 5 -4.02 43.53 14.12
C LEU A 5 -4.76 42.19 14.23
N LEU A 6 -6.08 42.19 14.41
CA LEU A 6 -6.86 40.95 14.47
C LEU A 6 -6.86 40.26 13.11
N THR A 7 -6.94 41.04 12.02
CA THR A 7 -6.79 40.52 10.66
C THR A 7 -5.41 39.91 10.43
N ALA A 8 -4.34 40.58 10.86
CA ALA A 8 -2.98 40.07 10.72
C ALA A 8 -2.74 38.78 11.53
N LEU A 9 -3.26 38.71 12.76
CA LEU A 9 -3.18 37.50 13.60
C LEU A 9 -3.98 36.33 13.02
N ALA A 10 -5.17 36.60 12.48
CA ALA A 10 -5.98 35.58 11.79
C ALA A 10 -5.24 35.05 10.55
N GLN A 11 -4.63 35.92 9.76
CA GLN A 11 -3.83 35.53 8.59
C GLN A 11 -2.58 34.71 8.97
N ALA A 12 -1.90 35.07 10.06
CA ALA A 12 -0.74 34.32 10.55
C ALA A 12 -1.14 32.89 10.98
N ARG A 13 -2.22 32.76 11.76
CA ARG A 13 -2.76 31.45 12.18
C ARG A 13 -3.15 30.60 10.99
N LEU A 14 -3.79 31.20 9.98
CA LEU A 14 -4.16 30.53 8.74
C LEU A 14 -2.97 29.96 7.97
N ARG A 15 -1.83 30.66 7.94
CA ARG A 15 -0.62 30.20 7.25
C ARG A 15 -0.02 28.96 7.91
N GLU A 16 -0.06 28.89 9.24
CA GLU A 16 0.44 27.76 10.02
C GLU A 16 -0.59 26.63 10.18
N ALA A 17 -1.86 26.89 9.85
CA ALA A 17 -2.92 25.92 10.00
C ALA A 17 -2.71 24.68 9.11
N PRO A 18 -3.05 23.47 9.63
CA PRO A 18 -3.08 22.26 8.83
C PRO A 18 -3.92 22.44 7.57
N ILE A 19 -3.57 21.74 6.50
CA ILE A 19 -4.21 21.91 5.18
C ILE A 19 -5.74 21.72 5.24
N PHE A 20 -6.22 20.81 6.09
CA PHE A 20 -7.65 20.58 6.29
C PHE A 20 -8.36 21.79 6.92
N VAL A 21 -7.74 22.43 7.93
CA VAL A 21 -8.31 23.61 8.58
C VAL A 21 -8.47 24.75 7.58
N ARG A 22 -7.42 25.01 6.77
CA ARG A 22 -7.51 26.00 5.68
C ARG A 22 -8.61 25.66 4.67
N TRP A 23 -8.69 24.39 4.28
CA TRP A 23 -9.73 23.94 3.35
C TRP A 23 -11.13 24.13 3.95
N CYS A 24 -11.32 23.83 5.23
CA CYS A 24 -12.57 24.07 5.94
C CYS A 24 -12.95 25.55 5.94
N GLU A 25 -12.02 26.46 6.24
CA GLU A 25 -12.28 27.89 6.21
C GLU A 25 -12.70 28.39 4.81
N LEU A 26 -12.01 27.94 3.76
CA LEU A 26 -12.37 28.28 2.37
C LEU A 26 -13.75 27.75 1.95
N ASN A 27 -14.22 26.68 2.59
CA ASN A 27 -15.50 26.04 2.30
C ASN A 27 -16.61 26.38 3.31
N ASN A 28 -16.36 27.30 4.26
CA ASN A 28 -17.26 27.65 5.35
C ASN A 28 -17.71 26.43 6.18
N LEU A 29 -16.76 25.54 6.50
CA LEU A 29 -16.97 24.34 7.31
C LEU A 29 -16.21 24.42 8.63
N ILE A 30 -16.66 23.65 9.61
CA ILE A 30 -15.99 23.52 10.90
C ILE A 30 -14.95 22.39 10.80
N ALA A 31 -13.72 22.68 11.23
CA ALA A 31 -12.62 21.71 11.19
C ALA A 31 -12.62 20.73 12.38
N CYS A 32 -13.19 21.12 13.53
CA CYS A 32 -13.34 20.23 14.68
C CYS A 32 -14.54 20.66 15.57
N PRO A 33 -15.52 19.77 15.86
CA PRO A 33 -15.65 18.42 15.31
C PRO A 33 -15.99 18.46 13.82
N ALA A 34 -15.24 17.71 13.00
CA ALA A 34 -15.51 17.56 11.58
C ALA A 34 -16.53 16.45 11.34
N ALA A 35 -17.45 16.67 10.42
CA ALA A 35 -18.31 15.60 9.92
C ALA A 35 -17.52 14.67 8.98
N PRO A 36 -17.76 13.34 9.00
CA PRO A 36 -17.14 12.41 8.05
C PRO A 36 -17.38 12.79 6.58
N ALA A 37 -18.54 13.37 6.26
CA ALA A 37 -18.84 13.88 4.92
C ALA A 37 -17.91 15.05 4.50
N SER A 38 -17.54 15.93 5.43
CA SER A 38 -16.60 17.03 5.16
C SER A 38 -15.19 16.49 4.88
N VAL A 39 -14.76 15.47 5.61
CA VAL A 39 -13.47 14.78 5.37
C VAL A 39 -13.48 14.07 4.01
N ALA A 40 -14.58 13.38 3.66
CA ALA A 40 -14.73 12.72 2.37
C ALA A 40 -14.64 13.71 1.20
N ARG A 41 -15.29 14.87 1.34
CA ARG A 41 -15.22 15.96 0.35
C ARG A 41 -13.81 16.54 0.25
N PHE A 42 -13.16 16.82 1.38
CA PHE A 42 -11.76 17.28 1.41
C PHE A 42 -10.84 16.32 0.65
N VAL A 43 -10.94 15.02 0.93
CA VAL A 43 -10.14 13.98 0.25
C VAL A 43 -10.39 13.96 -1.26
N THR A 44 -11.63 14.16 -1.68
CA THR A 44 -12.01 14.19 -3.09
C THR A 44 -11.50 15.46 -3.79
N ASP A 45 -11.70 16.64 -3.18
CA ASP A 45 -11.27 17.93 -3.72
C ASP A 45 -9.75 18.04 -3.81
N CYS A 46 -9.03 17.39 -2.89
CA CYS A 46 -7.57 17.37 -2.83
C CYS A 46 -6.94 16.11 -3.46
N ALA A 47 -7.70 15.29 -4.19
CA ALA A 47 -7.22 14.05 -4.77
C ALA A 47 -6.03 14.24 -5.72
N SER A 48 -5.97 15.36 -6.44
CA SER A 48 -4.89 15.71 -7.37
C SER A 48 -3.52 15.89 -6.71
N LEU A 49 -3.47 16.11 -5.39
CA LEU A 49 -2.21 16.19 -4.64
C LEU A 49 -1.52 14.84 -4.49
N GLY A 50 -2.25 13.74 -4.71
CA GLY A 50 -1.79 12.38 -4.50
C GLY A 50 -1.79 11.95 -3.02
N MET A 51 -1.85 10.63 -2.81
CA MET A 51 -2.01 10.06 -1.47
C MET A 51 -0.81 10.32 -0.55
N SER A 52 0.40 10.51 -1.11
CA SER A 52 1.61 10.83 -0.34
C SER A 52 1.52 12.15 0.43
N ARG A 53 0.79 13.15 -0.10
CA ARG A 53 0.54 14.44 0.55
C ARG A 53 -0.78 14.46 1.32
N LEU A 54 -1.79 13.78 0.79
CA LEU A 54 -3.12 13.76 1.38
C LEU A 54 -3.17 12.93 2.66
N TRP A 55 -2.42 11.82 2.73
CA TRP A 55 -2.51 10.92 3.87
C TRP A 55 -2.02 11.53 5.19
N PRO A 56 -0.86 12.22 5.26
CA PRO A 56 -0.45 12.94 6.47
C PRO A 56 -1.52 13.94 6.95
N ALA A 57 -2.21 14.61 6.03
CA ALA A 57 -3.28 15.53 6.37
C ALA A 57 -4.50 14.82 6.96
N VAL A 58 -4.88 13.65 6.43
CA VAL A 58 -5.95 12.81 7.03
C VAL A 58 -5.53 12.36 8.44
N GLN A 59 -4.28 11.96 8.64
CA GLN A 59 -3.78 11.61 9.96
C GLN A 59 -3.77 12.80 10.93
N ASP A 60 -3.52 14.03 10.45
CA ASP A 60 -3.63 15.24 11.28
C ASP A 60 -5.08 15.47 11.74
N ILE A 61 -6.07 15.21 10.89
CA ILE A 61 -7.50 15.28 11.27
C ILE A 61 -7.78 14.30 12.39
N SER A 62 -7.35 13.04 12.24
CA SER A 62 -7.49 11.99 13.25
C SER A 62 -6.85 12.40 14.58
N ARG A 63 -5.58 12.82 14.55
CA ARG A 63 -4.83 13.30 15.73
C ARG A 63 -5.51 14.48 16.42
N MET A 64 -5.98 15.45 15.65
CA MET A 64 -6.69 16.62 16.19
C MET A 64 -7.94 16.20 16.97
N HIS A 65 -8.77 15.31 16.42
CA HIS A 65 -9.96 14.80 17.10
C HIS A 65 -9.62 13.97 18.33
N ALA A 66 -8.65 13.05 18.21
CA ALA A 66 -8.20 12.22 19.31
C ALA A 66 -7.65 13.05 20.48
N SER A 67 -6.88 14.11 20.20
CA SER A 67 -6.32 15.01 21.23
C SER A 67 -7.38 15.74 22.06
N LEU A 68 -8.58 15.89 21.51
CA LEU A 68 -9.73 16.53 22.15
C LEU A 68 -10.72 15.51 22.74
N GLY A 69 -10.40 14.21 22.69
CA GLY A 69 -11.30 13.14 23.15
C GLY A 69 -12.55 12.96 22.26
N LEU A 70 -12.49 13.43 21.01
CA LEU A 70 -13.59 13.33 20.05
C LEU A 70 -13.46 12.07 19.18
N ALA A 71 -14.60 11.63 18.63
CA ALA A 71 -14.63 10.54 17.68
C ALA A 71 -13.83 10.88 16.41
N ASP A 72 -13.09 9.91 15.89
CA ASP A 72 -12.28 10.09 14.69
C ASP A 72 -13.17 10.07 13.44
N PRO A 73 -13.29 11.20 12.70
CA PRO A 73 -14.15 11.28 11.52
C PRO A 73 -13.54 10.57 10.29
N THR A 74 -12.29 10.09 10.36
CA THR A 74 -11.56 9.48 9.25
C THR A 74 -11.74 7.95 9.17
N LEU A 75 -12.09 7.30 10.29
CA LEU A 75 -12.06 5.83 10.42
C LEU A 75 -13.30 5.10 9.90
N GLY A 76 -14.35 5.81 9.46
CA GLY A 76 -15.62 5.16 9.13
C GLY A 76 -16.44 5.84 8.04
N GLY A 77 -17.40 5.07 7.52
CA GLY A 77 -18.43 5.55 6.60
C GLY A 77 -17.87 6.18 5.32
N THR A 78 -18.37 7.37 5.01
CA THR A 78 -18.08 8.09 3.77
C THR A 78 -16.62 8.55 3.66
N ALA A 79 -15.97 8.91 4.78
CA ALA A 79 -14.57 9.34 4.79
C ALA A 79 -13.63 8.19 4.41
N ALA A 80 -13.74 7.05 5.10
CA ALA A 80 -12.95 5.85 4.81
C ALA A 80 -13.16 5.37 3.37
N THR A 81 -14.41 5.39 2.87
CA THR A 81 -14.73 5.02 1.49
C THR A 81 -14.06 5.94 0.48
N ALA A 82 -14.09 7.26 0.70
CA ALA A 82 -13.44 8.23 -0.17
C ALA A 82 -11.91 8.03 -0.17
N ILE A 83 -11.31 7.82 1.00
CA ILE A 83 -9.87 7.56 1.14
C ILE A 83 -9.49 6.30 0.35
N SER A 84 -10.19 5.18 0.55
CA SER A 84 -9.90 3.93 -0.18
C SER A 84 -10.05 4.10 -1.69
N LYS A 85 -11.06 4.86 -2.15
CA LYS A 85 -11.27 5.14 -3.57
C LYS A 85 -10.13 5.96 -4.18
N ILE A 86 -9.65 6.99 -3.48
CA ILE A 86 -8.53 7.82 -3.96
C ILE A 86 -7.19 7.07 -3.88
N ALA A 87 -7.00 6.27 -2.83
CA ALA A 87 -5.81 5.47 -2.65
C ALA A 87 -5.64 4.40 -3.75
N ALA A 88 -6.74 3.80 -4.19
CA ALA A 88 -6.79 2.81 -5.26
C ALA A 88 -5.74 1.68 -5.14
N VAL A 89 -5.42 1.27 -3.90
CA VAL A 89 -4.46 0.19 -3.65
C VAL A 89 -5.10 -1.13 -4.05
N ALA A 90 -4.51 -1.79 -5.05
CA ALA A 90 -5.00 -3.09 -5.48
C ALA A 90 -4.66 -4.17 -4.43
N PRO A 91 -5.63 -5.03 -4.06
CA PRO A 91 -5.32 -6.16 -3.20
C PRO A 91 -4.39 -7.14 -3.92
N PRO A 92 -3.59 -7.94 -3.18
CA PRO A 92 -2.72 -8.92 -3.79
C PRO A 92 -3.45 -9.93 -4.69
N ARG A 93 -2.86 -10.25 -5.84
CA ARG A 93 -3.52 -11.08 -6.86
C ARG A 93 -3.77 -12.50 -6.40
N SER A 94 -2.82 -13.05 -5.63
CA SER A 94 -2.84 -14.40 -5.07
C SER A 94 -3.95 -14.63 -4.03
N TRP A 95 -4.56 -13.57 -3.51
CA TRP A 95 -5.53 -13.69 -2.44
C TRP A 95 -6.89 -14.23 -2.91
N PRO A 96 -7.53 -15.10 -2.12
CA PRO A 96 -8.95 -15.45 -2.27
C PRO A 96 -9.88 -14.23 -2.30
N ALA A 97 -11.07 -14.41 -2.87
CA ALA A 97 -12.04 -13.33 -3.05
C ALA A 97 -12.50 -12.71 -1.72
N GLU A 98 -12.73 -13.53 -0.68
CA GLU A 98 -13.10 -13.02 0.66
C GLU A 98 -12.06 -12.05 1.24
N PHE A 99 -10.77 -12.37 1.11
CA PHE A 99 -9.69 -11.51 1.62
C PHE A 99 -9.52 -10.25 0.80
N LYS A 100 -9.80 -10.30 -0.52
CA LYS A 100 -9.81 -9.10 -1.36
C LYS A 100 -10.92 -8.12 -0.94
N GLN A 101 -12.07 -8.63 -0.52
CA GLN A 101 -13.15 -7.78 0.02
C GLN A 101 -12.74 -7.15 1.36
N LEU A 102 -12.20 -7.96 2.29
CA LEU A 102 -11.71 -7.46 3.58
C LEU A 102 -10.54 -6.47 3.43
N PHE A 103 -9.69 -6.64 2.42
CA PHE A 103 -8.60 -5.71 2.16
C PHE A 103 -9.09 -4.28 1.93
N GLY A 104 -10.20 -4.11 1.22
CA GLY A 104 -10.76 -2.79 0.92
C GLY A 104 -11.31 -2.04 2.15
N THR A 105 -11.57 -2.74 3.25
CA THR A 105 -12.04 -2.14 4.51
C THR A 105 -10.90 -1.71 5.43
N LEU A 106 -9.66 -2.13 5.14
CA LEU A 106 -8.50 -1.78 5.96
C LEU A 106 -8.13 -0.31 5.78
N PRO A 107 -7.51 0.34 6.78
CA PRO A 107 -6.91 1.66 6.61
C PRO A 107 -5.82 1.68 5.55
N TYR A 108 -5.61 2.84 4.91
CA TYR A 108 -4.65 3.01 3.80
C TYR A 108 -3.23 2.52 4.12
N ASP A 109 -2.69 2.86 5.29
CA ASP A 109 -1.34 2.42 5.70
C ASP A 109 -1.19 0.91 5.72
N ILE A 110 -2.23 0.22 6.23
CA ILE A 110 -2.25 -1.23 6.31
C ILE A 110 -2.37 -1.86 4.93
N GLN A 111 -3.21 -1.29 4.06
CA GLN A 111 -3.30 -1.71 2.66
C GLN A 111 -1.94 -1.61 1.96
N MET A 112 -1.26 -0.47 2.09
CA MET A 112 0.06 -0.22 1.50
C MET A 112 1.11 -1.19 2.03
N TYR A 113 1.16 -1.37 3.35
CA TYR A 113 2.09 -2.30 3.98
C TYR A 113 1.89 -3.72 3.44
N LEU A 114 0.66 -4.24 3.48
CA LEU A 114 0.34 -5.60 3.04
C LEU A 114 0.63 -5.81 1.55
N ALA A 115 0.24 -4.87 0.70
CA ALA A 115 0.50 -4.95 -0.74
C ALA A 115 2.01 -5.00 -1.05
N SER A 116 2.80 -4.16 -0.36
CA SER A 116 4.25 -4.13 -0.52
C SER A 116 4.91 -5.43 -0.03
N HIS A 117 4.50 -5.92 1.13
CA HIS A 117 5.03 -7.12 1.75
C HIS A 117 4.73 -8.36 0.91
N GLU A 118 3.49 -8.50 0.42
CA GLU A 118 3.12 -9.65 -0.41
C GLU A 118 3.83 -9.65 -1.76
N THR A 119 4.05 -8.47 -2.35
CA THR A 119 4.86 -8.33 -3.57
C THR A 119 6.30 -8.81 -3.36
N GLN A 120 6.91 -8.49 -2.21
CA GLN A 120 8.25 -8.95 -1.87
C GLN A 120 8.29 -10.47 -1.68
N ARG A 121 7.31 -11.01 -0.95
CA ARG A 121 7.16 -12.46 -0.74
C ARG A 121 7.01 -13.22 -2.05
N GLU A 122 6.15 -12.75 -2.95
CA GLU A 122 5.94 -13.37 -4.26
C GLU A 122 7.21 -13.36 -5.11
N ARG A 123 7.98 -12.26 -5.08
CA ARG A 123 9.28 -12.18 -5.77
C ARG A 123 10.30 -13.16 -5.18
N ALA A 124 10.32 -13.34 -3.87
CA ALA A 124 11.22 -14.29 -3.22
C ALA A 124 10.84 -15.74 -3.57
N LEU A 125 9.54 -16.07 -3.52
CA LEU A 125 9.04 -17.39 -3.90
C LEU A 125 9.35 -17.74 -5.36
N ARG A 126 9.13 -16.80 -6.29
CA ARG A 126 9.47 -17.00 -7.71
C ARG A 126 10.96 -17.25 -7.93
N ARG A 127 11.84 -16.55 -7.21
CA ARG A 127 13.29 -16.79 -7.28
C ARG A 127 13.65 -18.19 -6.80
N ALA A 128 13.16 -18.58 -5.62
CA ALA A 128 13.43 -19.90 -5.06
C ALA A 128 12.91 -21.03 -5.97
N GLN A 129 11.73 -20.87 -6.58
CA GLN A 129 11.17 -21.84 -7.52
C GLN A 129 12.04 -21.97 -8.78
N ASN A 130 12.49 -20.85 -9.36
CA ASN A 130 13.34 -20.86 -10.54
C ASN A 130 14.72 -21.47 -10.24
N GLU A 131 15.30 -21.17 -9.08
CA GLU A 131 16.57 -21.77 -8.64
C GLU A 131 16.45 -23.28 -8.45
N ALA A 132 15.39 -23.74 -7.77
CA ALA A 132 15.13 -25.16 -7.57
C ALA A 132 14.89 -25.89 -8.91
N ALA A 133 14.18 -25.26 -9.85
CA ALA A 133 13.96 -25.81 -11.19
C ALA A 133 15.28 -25.93 -11.97
N SER A 134 16.12 -24.90 -11.95
CA SER A 134 17.43 -24.92 -12.61
C SER A 134 18.36 -25.98 -12.01
N ALA A 135 18.36 -26.12 -10.68
CA ALA A 135 19.14 -27.16 -10.00
C ALA A 135 18.69 -28.57 -10.41
N ARG A 136 17.37 -28.82 -10.50
CA ARG A 136 16.82 -30.10 -10.97
C ARG A 136 17.19 -30.40 -12.41
N GLN A 137 17.17 -29.41 -13.30
CA GLN A 137 17.60 -29.58 -14.70
C GLN A 137 19.08 -29.97 -14.79
N LYS A 138 19.97 -29.25 -14.08
CA LYS A 138 21.41 -29.57 -14.06
C LYS A 138 21.72 -30.95 -13.49
N LEU A 139 20.98 -31.39 -12.48
CA LEU A 139 21.12 -32.75 -11.93
C LEU A 139 20.68 -33.81 -12.94
N ALA A 140 19.53 -33.62 -13.58
CA ALA A 140 19.04 -34.53 -14.61
C ALA A 140 20.01 -34.62 -15.81
N GLU A 141 20.56 -33.49 -16.28
CA GLU A 141 21.57 -33.46 -17.35
C GLU A 141 22.83 -34.25 -16.96
N ARG A 142 23.32 -34.09 -15.72
CA ARG A 142 24.47 -34.86 -15.22
C ARG A 142 24.17 -36.35 -15.12
N GLU A 143 22.98 -36.72 -14.68
CA GLU A 143 22.56 -38.13 -14.61
C GLU A 143 22.49 -38.78 -15.99
N VAL A 144 22.03 -38.06 -17.01
CA VAL A 144 22.04 -38.53 -18.40
C VAL A 144 23.48 -38.70 -18.89
N GLN A 145 24.34 -37.71 -18.72
CA GLN A 145 25.76 -37.80 -19.10
C GLN A 145 26.50 -38.97 -18.43
N LEU A 146 26.21 -39.22 -17.14
CA LEU A 146 26.80 -40.35 -16.41
C LEU A 146 26.31 -41.70 -16.94
N LYS A 147 25.04 -41.81 -17.33
CA LYS A 147 24.50 -43.02 -17.95
C LYS A 147 25.15 -43.28 -19.32
N ASP A 148 25.22 -42.25 -20.16
CA ASP A 148 25.82 -42.33 -21.49
C ASP A 148 27.29 -42.77 -21.43
N ALA A 149 28.08 -42.17 -20.51
CA ALA A 149 29.49 -42.54 -20.28
C ALA A 149 29.66 -43.99 -19.81
N LYS A 150 28.71 -44.53 -19.05
CA LYS A 150 28.75 -45.91 -18.56
C LYS A 150 28.44 -46.92 -19.67
N THR A 151 27.47 -46.62 -20.54
CA THR A 151 27.19 -47.44 -21.74
C THR A 151 28.37 -47.49 -22.71
N HIS A 152 29.06 -46.37 -22.95
CA HIS A 152 30.22 -46.36 -23.84
C HIS A 152 31.46 -47.03 -23.22
N GLY A 153 31.63 -46.97 -21.89
CA GLY A 153 32.70 -47.68 -21.19
C GLY A 153 32.56 -49.21 -21.22
N ASP A 154 31.33 -49.72 -21.11
CA ASP A 154 31.06 -51.17 -21.18
C ASP A 154 31.18 -51.72 -22.62
N GLU A 155 30.89 -50.92 -23.66
CA GLU A 155 31.14 -51.29 -25.07
C GLU A 155 32.64 -51.36 -25.40
N ALA A 156 33.46 -50.47 -24.83
CA ALA A 156 34.91 -50.52 -25.02
C ALA A 156 35.56 -51.71 -24.28
N ALA A 157 35.05 -52.09 -23.10
CA ALA A 157 35.58 -53.21 -22.32
C ALA A 157 35.18 -54.60 -22.85
N THR A 158 34.10 -54.69 -23.64
CA THR A 158 33.65 -55.94 -24.27
C THR A 158 34.39 -56.24 -25.58
N ASN A 159 34.92 -55.22 -26.26
CA ASN A 159 35.65 -55.38 -27.53
C ASN A 159 37.14 -55.73 -27.36
N ASP A 160 37.71 -55.60 -26.17
CA ASP A 160 39.12 -55.91 -25.85
C ASP A 160 39.33 -57.38 -25.37
N LYS A 161 38.28 -58.21 -25.45
CA LYS A 161 38.29 -59.63 -25.05
C LYS A 161 38.05 -60.62 -26.20
N ALA A 162 38.05 -60.16 -27.45
CA ALA A 162 37.94 -61.00 -28.65
C ALA A 162 39.29 -61.09 -29.36
#